data_AF-A0A972QP62-F1
#
_entry.id   AF-A0A972QP62-F1
#
_cell.length_a   1.000
_cell.length_b   1.000
_cell.length_c   1.000
_cell.angle_alpha   90.00
_cell.angle_beta   90.00
_cell.angle_gamma   90.00
#
_symmetry.space_group_name_H-M   'P 1'
#
loop_
_entity.id
_entity.type
_entity.pdbx_description
1 polymer ?
#
loop_
_entity_poly.entity_id
_entity_poly.type
_entity_poly.pdbx_seq_one_letter_code
_entity_poly.pdbx_strand_id
1 'polypeptide(L)'
;MSETEQQKSPQYELDEYDKAHINEVFLEDMVGKLRKLDARVGSLNCGFAGEGYKNWIIYFRSKGSDFEIVDFEYDEDSCGLDLDL
;
A
#
# COMPACT_ATOMS: atom_id res chain seq x y z
N MET A 1 -18.51 -1.73 -30.06
CA MET A 1 -18.23 -2.99 -29.36
C MET A 1 -17.42 -2.60 -28.15
N SER A 2 -17.93 -2.96 -26.97
CA SER A 2 -17.37 -2.56 -25.69
C SER A 2 -16.28 -3.58 -25.35
N GLU A 3 -15.03 -3.20 -25.53
CA GLU A 3 -13.88 -3.98 -25.08
C GLU A 3 -13.11 -3.09 -24.11
N THR A 4 -13.59 -3.09 -22.86
CA THR A 4 -12.85 -2.58 -21.72
C THR A 4 -11.76 -3.61 -21.39
N GLU A 5 -10.78 -3.76 -22.27
CA GLU A 5 -9.59 -4.54 -21.96
C GLU A 5 -8.64 -3.68 -21.13
N GLN A 6 -8.98 -3.49 -19.86
CA GLN A 6 -8.00 -3.12 -18.85
C GLN A 6 -7.41 -4.40 -18.27
N GLN A 7 -6.85 -5.24 -19.15
CA GLN A 7 -6.07 -6.41 -18.78
C GLN A 7 -4.64 -5.96 -18.49
N LYS A 8 -4.32 -5.73 -17.22
CA LYS A 8 -2.95 -5.80 -16.74
C LYS A 8 -2.84 -7.12 -15.98
N SER A 9 -2.09 -8.07 -16.53
CA SER A 9 -1.52 -9.26 -15.87
C SER A 9 -0.63 -9.90 -16.95
N PRO A 10 0.70 -10.04 -16.74
CA PRO A 10 1.33 -10.75 -15.60
C PRO A 10 2.61 -10.07 -15.03
N GLN A 11 2.75 -8.75 -15.15
CA GLN A 11 3.99 -8.00 -14.86
C GLN A 11 3.89 -7.11 -13.62
N TYR A 12 3.21 -7.61 -12.58
CA TYR A 12 3.02 -6.88 -11.34
C TYR A 12 4.24 -7.06 -10.44
N GLU A 13 5.34 -6.41 -10.79
CA GLU A 13 6.40 -6.12 -9.82
C GLU A 13 6.46 -4.60 -9.66
N LEU A 14 6.39 -4.13 -8.42
CA LEU A 14 6.66 -2.73 -8.12
C LEU A 14 8.14 -2.46 -8.42
N ASP A 15 8.40 -1.52 -9.32
CA ASP A 15 9.76 -1.06 -9.57
C ASP A 15 10.27 -0.21 -8.38
N GLU A 16 11.54 0.19 -8.40
CA GLU A 16 12.10 1.00 -7.32
C GLU A 16 11.42 2.38 -7.21
N TYR A 17 10.97 2.95 -8.32
CA TYR A 17 10.21 4.20 -8.36
C TYR A 17 8.82 4.02 -7.75
N ASP A 18 8.08 2.98 -8.16
CA ASP A 18 6.79 2.63 -7.55
C ASP A 18 6.91 2.44 -6.02
N LYS A 19 7.94 1.70 -5.57
CA LYS A 19 8.19 1.49 -4.14
C LYS A 19 8.50 2.78 -3.41
N ALA A 20 9.31 3.67 -4.01
CA ALA A 20 9.63 4.97 -3.44
C ALA A 20 8.38 5.86 -3.32
N HIS A 21 7.54 5.87 -4.36
CA HIS A 21 6.26 6.60 -4.37
C HIS A 21 5.32 6.09 -3.28
N ILE A 22 5.09 4.78 -3.19
CA ILE A 22 4.24 4.19 -2.14
C ILE A 22 4.78 4.52 -0.75
N ASN A 23 6.11 4.50 -0.56
CA ASN A 23 6.74 4.83 0.72
C ASN A 23 6.51 6.31 1.09
N GLU A 24 6.68 7.24 0.16
CA GLU A 24 6.43 8.67 0.39
C GLU A 24 4.98 8.91 0.83
N VAL A 25 4.01 8.38 0.08
CA VAL A 25 2.58 8.54 0.42
C VAL A 25 2.23 7.85 1.74
N PHE A 26 2.84 6.70 2.03
CA PHE A 26 2.66 6.00 3.31
C PHE A 26 3.15 6.84 4.50
N LEU A 27 4.34 7.45 4.38
CA LEU A 27 4.90 8.31 5.42
C LEU A 27 4.11 9.60 5.61
N GLU A 28 3.58 10.17 4.53
CA GLU A 28 2.81 11.42 4.57
C GLU A 28 1.39 11.21 5.12
N ASP A 29 0.63 10.25 4.58
CA ASP A 29 -0.80 10.11 4.86
C ASP A 29 -1.11 9.02 5.90
N MET A 30 -0.38 7.91 5.91
CA MET A 30 -0.71 6.75 6.74
C MET A 30 0.00 6.76 8.10
N VAL A 31 1.26 7.18 8.18
CA VAL A 31 2.01 7.19 9.45
C VAL A 31 1.34 8.06 10.51
N GLY A 32 0.75 9.19 10.13
CA GLY A 32 -0.02 10.03 11.04
C GLY A 32 -1.22 9.30 11.67
N LYS A 33 -1.94 8.49 10.87
CA LYS A 33 -3.08 7.69 11.30
C LYS A 33 -2.62 6.51 12.17
N LEU A 34 -1.57 5.80 11.75
CA LEU A 34 -0.98 4.68 12.48
C LEU A 34 -0.45 5.08 13.87
N ARG A 35 0.16 6.27 13.99
CA ARG A 35 0.59 6.82 15.29
C ARG A 35 -0.59 7.05 16.24
N LYS A 36 -1.72 7.55 15.74
CA LYS A 36 -2.94 7.75 16.56
C LYS A 36 -3.55 6.44 17.04
N LEU A 37 -3.37 5.36 16.27
CA LEU A 37 -3.87 4.03 16.57
C LEU A 37 -2.92 3.18 17.44
N ASP A 38 -1.76 3.72 17.86
CA ASP A 38 -0.68 2.95 18.52
C ASP A 38 -0.27 1.69 17.72
N ALA A 39 -0.34 1.77 16.39
CA ALA A 39 -0.01 0.63 15.54
C ALA A 39 1.49 0.32 15.63
N ARG A 40 1.84 -0.96 15.78
CA ARG A 40 3.24 -1.43 15.89
C ARG A 40 3.71 -2.24 14.70
N VAL A 41 2.82 -3.02 14.12
CA VAL A 41 3.06 -3.82 12.92
C VAL A 41 1.72 -4.10 12.29
N GLY A 42 1.67 -4.15 10.98
CA GLY A 42 0.44 -4.43 10.26
C GLY A 42 0.67 -4.54 8.77
N SER A 43 -0.42 -4.76 8.07
CA SER A 43 -0.48 -4.70 6.62
C SER A 43 -1.47 -3.63 6.18
N LEU A 44 -1.19 -2.97 5.07
CA LEU A 44 -2.03 -1.92 4.48
C LEU A 44 -2.11 -2.08 2.98
N ASN A 45 -3.29 -1.92 2.44
CA ASN A 45 -3.50 -1.91 1.01
C ASN A 45 -2.96 -0.60 0.41
N CYS A 46 -2.18 -0.70 -0.67
CA CYS A 46 -1.54 0.43 -1.33
C CYS A 46 -2.50 1.29 -2.16
N GLY A 47 -3.81 1.07 -2.09
CA GLY A 47 -4.82 1.92 -2.71
C GLY A 47 -4.69 3.40 -2.33
N PHE A 48 -4.11 3.70 -1.15
CA PHE A 48 -3.78 5.08 -0.75
C PHE A 48 -2.79 5.78 -1.70
N ALA A 49 -1.92 5.03 -2.38
CA ALA A 49 -0.93 5.56 -3.33
C ALA A 49 -1.48 5.68 -4.77
N GLY A 50 -2.67 5.14 -5.03
CA GLY A 50 -3.36 5.19 -6.32
C GLY A 50 -4.05 3.87 -6.69
N GLU A 51 -5.05 3.93 -7.59
CA GLU A 51 -5.82 2.75 -8.02
C GLU A 51 -4.95 1.67 -8.69
N GLY A 52 -3.83 2.05 -9.29
CA GLY A 52 -2.87 1.11 -9.88
C GLY A 52 -2.20 0.18 -8.87
N TYR A 53 -2.22 0.56 -7.58
CA TYR A 53 -1.62 -0.18 -6.48
C TYR A 53 -2.64 -0.86 -5.57
N LYS A 54 -3.94 -0.79 -5.88
CA LYS A 54 -5.01 -1.32 -5.01
C LYS A 54 -4.97 -2.83 -4.78
N ASN A 55 -4.20 -3.59 -5.57
CA ASN A 55 -3.99 -5.02 -5.38
C ASN A 55 -2.68 -5.33 -4.66
N TRP A 56 -1.98 -4.29 -4.19
CA TRP A 56 -0.74 -4.44 -3.44
C TRP A 56 -1.01 -4.18 -1.97
N ILE A 57 -0.35 -4.96 -1.14
CA ILE A 57 -0.34 -4.83 0.31
C ILE A 57 1.09 -4.56 0.73
N ILE A 58 1.30 -3.50 1.51
CA ILE A 58 2.55 -3.28 2.22
C ILE A 58 2.45 -3.86 3.61
N TYR A 59 3.50 -4.55 4.02
CA TYR A 59 3.73 -4.88 5.41
C TYR A 59 4.61 -3.80 6.01
N PHE A 60 4.18 -3.22 7.12
CA PHE A 60 4.91 -2.17 7.80
C PHE A 60 5.16 -2.56 9.26
N ARG A 61 6.22 -1.97 9.84
CA ARG A 61 6.49 -2.04 11.28
C ARG A 61 6.90 -0.68 11.81
N SER A 62 6.62 -0.46 13.09
CA SER A 62 7.15 0.68 13.84
C SER A 62 8.65 0.49 14.04
N LYS A 63 9.44 1.49 13.70
CA LYS A 63 10.87 1.57 13.93
C LYS A 63 11.16 2.82 14.76
N GLY A 64 11.11 2.67 16.08
CA GLY A 64 11.22 3.81 17.00
C GLY A 64 9.98 4.70 16.94
N SER A 65 10.16 5.97 16.57
CA SER A 65 9.07 6.96 16.44
C SER A 65 8.43 7.02 15.04
N ASP A 66 8.99 6.25 14.11
CA ASP A 66 8.61 6.21 12.69
C ASP A 66 8.16 4.80 12.29
N PHE A 67 7.79 4.65 11.02
CA PHE A 67 7.39 3.38 10.43
C PHE A 67 8.23 3.10 9.20
N GLU A 68 8.51 1.83 8.96
CA GLU A 68 9.15 1.37 7.74
C GLU A 68 8.32 0.27 7.09
N ILE A 69 8.27 0.30 5.76
CA ILE A 69 7.74 -0.79 4.95
C ILE A 69 8.80 -1.88 4.91
N VAL A 70 8.43 -3.10 5.32
CA VAL A 70 9.32 -4.26 5.35
C VAL A 70 9.11 -5.19 4.17
N ASP A 71 7.90 -5.23 3.62
CA ASP A 71 7.55 -6.15 2.54
C ASP A 71 6.41 -5.62 1.68
N PHE A 72 6.30 -6.14 0.46
CA PHE A 72 5.26 -5.81 -0.51
C PHE A 72 4.72 -7.11 -1.09
N GLU A 73 3.43 -7.33 -0.91
CA GLU A 73 2.74 -8.52 -1.38
C GLU A 73 1.66 -8.13 -2.37
N TYR A 74 1.60 -8.86 -3.48
CA TYR A 74 0.51 -8.74 -4.43
C TYR A 74 -0.60 -9.71 -4.02
N ASP A 75 -1.79 -9.17 -3.77
CA ASP A 75 -2.98 -9.94 -3.43
C ASP A 75 -4.14 -9.44 -4.31
N GLU A 76 -4.59 -10.30 -5.23
CA GLU A 76 -5.66 -10.00 -6.19
C GLU A 76 -7.04 -9.88 -5.53
N ASP A 77 -7.20 -10.48 -4.35
CA ASP A 77 -8.41 -10.41 -3.51
C ASP A 77 -8.26 -9.36 -2.40
N SER A 78 -7.19 -8.55 -2.42
CA SER A 78 -6.93 -7.54 -1.39
C SER A 78 -8.10 -6.56 -1.28
N CYS A 79 -8.90 -6.74 -0.23
CA CYS A 79 -9.91 -5.78 0.16
C CYS A 79 -9.24 -4.71 1.01
N GLY A 80 -9.02 -3.52 0.44
CA GLY A 80 -8.46 -2.40 1.16
C GLY A 80 -9.23 -2.10 2.45
N LEU A 81 -8.53 -2.11 3.58
CA LEU A 81 -9.06 -1.57 4.83
C LEU A 81 -8.93 -0.06 4.77
N ASP A 82 -10.05 0.61 4.50
CA ASP A 82 -10.18 2.05 4.64
C ASP A 82 -10.05 2.38 6.15
N LEU A 83 -8.92 2.99 6.53
CA LEU A 83 -8.68 3.45 7.90
C LEU A 83 -9.24 4.86 8.14
N ASP A 84 -10.34 5.22 7.49
CA ASP A 84 -11.15 6.39 7.84
C ASP A 84 -12.15 5.93 8.91
N LEU A 85 -11.74 6.08 10.18
CA LEU A 85 -12.50 5.72 11.38
C LEU A 85 -12.98 6.97 12.12
#